data_AF-W2U1M4-F1
#
_entry.id   AF-W2U1M4-F1
#
_cell.length_a   1.000
_cell.length_b   1.000
_cell.length_c   1.000
_cell.angle_alpha   90.00
_cell.angle_beta   90.00
_cell.angle_gamma   90.00
#
_symmetry.space_group_name_H-M   'P 1'
#
loop_
_entity.id
_entity.type
_entity.pdbx_description
1 polymer ?
#
loop_
_entity_poly.entity_id
_entity_poly.type
_entity_poly.pdbx_seq_one_letter_code
_entity_poly.pdbx_strand_id
1 'polypeptide(L)'
;MDRPVYRILHLVFALGLAHALFLLGQEGVRAYELARERARLEEALRQAEARVARLEAEVKAVKDPAYLEALVRRLGFVRQEEILRRR
;
A
#
# COMPACT_ATOMS: atom_id res chain seq x y z
N MET A 1 -38.85 -1.64 51.95
CA MET A 1 -38.23 -2.81 51.31
C MET A 1 -38.66 -2.72 49.84
N ASP A 2 -37.84 -2.25 48.89
CA ASP A 2 -36.88 -3.04 48.08
C ASP A 2 -35.86 -2.15 47.34
N ARG A 3 -35.01 -1.41 48.06
CA ARG A 3 -33.97 -0.56 47.44
C ARG A 3 -32.65 -1.25 47.02
N PRO A 4 -32.18 -2.34 47.65
CA PRO A 4 -30.86 -2.91 47.31
C PRO A 4 -30.87 -3.62 45.95
N VAL A 5 -31.98 -4.28 45.59
CA VAL A 5 -32.12 -4.97 44.30
C VAL A 5 -32.02 -3.98 43.13
N TYR A 6 -32.67 -2.82 43.25
CA TYR A 6 -32.62 -1.78 42.22
C TYR A 6 -31.21 -1.19 42.03
N ARG A 7 -30.46 -1.05 43.13
CA ARG A 7 -29.07 -0.57 43.09
C ARG A 7 -28.15 -1.60 42.45
N ILE A 8 -28.32 -2.88 42.76
CA ILE A 8 -27.58 -3.96 42.10
C ILE A 8 -27.89 -3.99 40.60
N LEU A 9 -29.16 -3.85 40.22
CA LEU A 9 -29.56 -3.85 38.81
C LEU A 9 -28.94 -2.67 38.05
N HIS A 10 -28.89 -1.48 38.65
CA HIS A 10 -28.21 -0.32 38.05
C HIS A 10 -26.70 -0.56 37.88
N LEU A 11 -26.05 -1.21 38.85
CA LEU A 11 -24.62 -1.52 38.74
C LEU A 11 -24.34 -2.52 37.62
N VAL A 12 -25.16 -3.57 37.50
CA VAL A 12 -25.05 -4.55 36.41
C VAL A 12 -25.29 -3.87 35.06
N PHE A 13 -26.31 -3.01 34.98
CA PHE A 13 -26.60 -2.26 33.76
C PHE A 13 -25.45 -1.31 33.39
N ALA A 14 -24.94 -0.54 34.35
CA ALA A 14 -23.82 0.38 34.14
C ALA A 14 -22.55 -0.37 33.70
N LEU A 15 -22.29 -1.54 34.30
CA LEU A 15 -21.18 -2.40 33.91
C LEU A 15 -21.36 -2.92 32.47
N GLY A 16 -22.57 -3.37 32.12
CA GLY A 16 -22.88 -3.81 30.76
C GLY A 16 -22.72 -2.69 29.73
N LEU A 17 -23.19 -1.48 30.05
CA LEU A 17 -23.03 -0.31 29.20
C LEU A 17 -21.57 0.09 29.04
N ALA A 18 -20.80 0.13 30.14
CA ALA A 18 -19.38 0.40 30.10
C ALA A 18 -18.63 -0.64 29.25
N HIS A 19 -19.00 -1.92 29.37
CA HIS A 19 -18.41 -2.99 28.57
C HIS A 19 -18.76 -2.86 27.08
N ALA A 20 -20.01 -2.55 26.73
CA ALA A 20 -20.41 -2.33 25.35
C ALA A 20 -19.66 -1.14 24.72
N LEU A 21 -19.52 -0.04 25.45
CA LEU A 21 -18.74 1.12 25.01
C LEU A 21 -17.26 0.77 24.86
N PHE A 22 -16.70 -0.03 25.76
CA PHE A 22 -15.33 -0.51 25.68
C PHE A 22 -15.09 -1.33 24.42
N LEU A 23 -15.96 -2.30 24.13
CA LEU A 23 -15.88 -3.11 22.91
C LEU A 23 -16.01 -2.26 21.64
N LEU A 24 -16.94 -1.30 21.64
CA LEU A 24 -17.12 -0.38 20.51
C LEU A 24 -15.89 0.50 20.30
N GLY A 25 -15.26 0.97 21.39
CA GLY A 25 -14.00 1.69 21.34
C GLY A 25 -12.87 0.85 20.76
N GLN A 26 -12.74 -0.41 21.18
CA GLN A 26 -11.75 -1.35 20.64
C GLN A 26 -11.94 -1.57 19.13
N GLU A 27 -13.17 -1.81 18.68
CA GLU A 27 -13.45 -2.00 17.26
C GLU A 27 -13.21 -0.71 16.46
N GLY A 28 -13.51 0.45 17.04
CA GLY A 28 -13.20 1.75 16.43
C GLY A 28 -11.69 1.96 16.23
N VAL A 29 -10.87 1.65 17.24
CA VAL A 29 -9.40 1.72 17.12
C VAL A 29 -8.90 0.75 16.07
N ARG A 30 -9.40 -0.49 16.08
CA ARG A 30 -9.03 -1.50 15.08
C ARG A 30 -9.39 -1.06 13.66
N ALA A 31 -10.60 -0.55 13.46
CA ALA A 31 -11.04 -0.05 12.16
C ALA A 31 -10.17 1.12 11.68
N TYR A 32 -9.79 2.02 12.59
CA TYR A 32 -8.89 3.14 12.28
C TYR A 32 -7.49 2.66 11.85
N GLU A 33 -6.90 1.71 12.58
CA GLU A 33 -5.60 1.12 12.24
C GLU A 33 -5.64 0.43 10.88
N LEU A 34 -6.68 -0.37 10.61
CA LEU A 34 -6.86 -1.03 9.31
C LEU A 34 -7.02 0.00 8.18
N ALA A 35 -7.79 1.06 8.38
CA ALA A 35 -7.95 2.11 7.37
C ALA A 35 -6.62 2.81 7.08
N ARG A 36 -5.82 3.09 8.12
CA ARG A 36 -4.49 3.67 7.97
C ARG A 36 -3.52 2.75 7.22
N GLU A 37 -3.56 1.46 7.51
CA GLU A 37 -2.71 0.48 6.82
C GLU A 37 -3.12 0.32 5.36
N ARG A 38 -4.43 0.25 5.06
CA ARG A 38 -4.93 0.26 3.68
C ARG A 38 -4.45 1.47 2.89
N ALA A 39 -4.57 2.67 3.45
CA ALA A 39 -4.12 3.89 2.77
C ALA A 39 -2.62 3.84 2.42
N ARG A 40 -1.79 3.32 3.34
CA ARG A 40 -0.34 3.14 3.09
C ARG A 40 -0.07 2.12 1.99
N LEU A 41 -0.77 0.99 2.01
CA LEU A 41 -0.62 -0.07 1.01
C LEU A 41 -1.09 0.40 -0.37
N GLU A 42 -2.19 1.15 -0.45
CA GLU A 42 -2.66 1.75 -1.70
C GLU A 42 -1.65 2.73 -2.29
N GLU A 43 -1.01 3.54 -1.45
CA GLU A 43 0.03 4.45 -1.92
C GLU A 43 1.28 3.70 -2.40
N ALA A 44 1.70 2.66 -1.68
CA ALA A 44 2.79 1.79 -2.09
C ALA A 44 2.48 1.07 -3.42
N LEU A 45 1.23 0.63 -3.60
CA LEU A 45 0.75 0.00 -4.84
C LEU A 45 0.80 0.99 -6.00
N ARG A 46 0.27 2.21 -5.84
CA ARG A 46 0.33 3.25 -6.89
C ARG A 46 1.76 3.57 -7.31
N GLN A 47 2.68 3.62 -6.35
CA GLN A 47 4.10 3.82 -6.66
C GLN A 47 4.70 2.62 -7.42
N ALA A 48 4.33 1.39 -7.05
CA ALA A 48 4.77 0.20 -7.75
C ALA A 48 4.25 0.15 -9.19
N GLU A 49 2.96 0.43 -9.39
CA GLU A 49 2.33 0.52 -10.70
C GLU A 49 2.99 1.59 -11.58
N ALA A 50 3.29 2.77 -11.02
CA ALA A 50 4.00 3.82 -11.74
C ALA A 50 5.43 3.39 -12.15
N ARG A 51 6.14 2.63 -11.30
CA ARG A 51 7.45 2.07 -11.65
C ARG A 51 7.34 1.03 -12.76
N VAL A 52 6.34 0.14 -12.69
CA VAL A 52 6.09 -0.86 -13.74
C VAL A 52 5.77 -0.17 -15.06
N ALA A 53 4.87 0.81 -15.09
CA ALA A 53 4.54 1.53 -16.31
C ALA A 53 5.75 2.24 -16.95
N ARG A 54 6.64 2.80 -16.12
CA ARG A 54 7.92 3.39 -16.61
C ARG A 54 8.82 2.32 -17.21
N LEU A 55 9.03 1.21 -16.52
CA LEU A 55 9.86 0.10 -17.01
C LEU A 55 9.27 -0.52 -18.28
N GLU A 56 7.95 -0.66 -18.37
CA GLU A 56 7.27 -1.13 -19.58
C GLU A 56 7.47 -0.17 -20.76
N ALA A 57 7.43 1.14 -20.52
CA ALA A 57 7.74 2.14 -21.52
C ALA A 57 9.21 2.06 -21.97
N GLU A 58 10.14 1.87 -21.05
CA GLU A 58 11.56 1.64 -21.35
C GLU A 58 11.77 0.36 -22.15
N VAL A 59 11.16 -0.76 -21.76
CA VAL A 59 11.23 -2.03 -22.49
C VAL A 59 10.61 -1.90 -23.89
N LYS A 60 9.52 -1.15 -24.03
CA LYS A 60 8.92 -0.87 -25.34
C LYS A 60 9.86 -0.04 -26.21
N ALA A 61 10.56 0.94 -25.63
CA ALA A 61 11.60 1.69 -26.33
C ALA A 61 12.79 0.79 -26.72
N VAL A 62 13.17 -0.19 -25.89
CA VAL A 62 14.20 -1.19 -26.20
C VAL A 62 13.82 -2.11 -27.38
N LYS A 63 12.54 -2.24 -27.72
CA LYS A 63 12.14 -2.97 -28.95
C LYS A 63 12.47 -2.20 -30.24
N ASP A 64 12.84 -0.92 -30.15
CA ASP A 64 13.39 -0.15 -31.26
C ASP A 64 14.91 -0.40 -31.40
N PRO A 65 15.38 -0.98 -32.52
CA PRO A 65 16.81 -1.22 -32.73
C PRO A 65 17.68 0.05 -32.63
N ALA A 66 17.13 1.24 -32.94
CA ALA A 66 17.87 2.49 -32.82
C ALA A 66 18.08 2.90 -31.35
N TYR A 67 17.11 2.60 -30.47
CA TYR A 67 17.21 2.86 -29.04
C TYR A 67 18.21 1.92 -28.36
N LEU A 68 18.23 0.64 -28.77
CA LEU A 68 19.23 -0.33 -28.32
C LEU A 68 20.66 0.11 -28.65
N GLU A 69 20.89 0.57 -29.88
CA GLU A 69 22.21 1.05 -30.31
C GLU A 69 22.65 2.30 -29.52
N ALA A 70 21.71 3.23 -29.27
CA ALA A 70 21.95 4.41 -28.45
C ALA A 70 22.25 4.06 -26.98
N LEU A 71 21.53 3.09 -26.39
CA LEU A 71 21.71 2.65 -25.01
C LEU A 71 23.06 1.95 -24.81
N VAL A 72 23.43 1.06 -25.73
CA VAL A 72 24.71 0.34 -25.71
C VAL A 72 25.90 1.30 -25.88
N ARG A 73 25.78 2.32 -26.74
CA ARG A 73 26.77 3.41 -26.84
C ARG A 73 26.85 4.25 -25.57
N ARG A 74 25.72 4.57 -24.94
CA ARG A 74 25.67 5.40 -23.71
C ARG A 74 26.24 4.66 -22.48
N LEU A 75 26.11 3.34 -22.45
CA LEU A 75 26.71 2.47 -21.44
C LEU A 75 28.19 2.14 -21.72
N GLY A 76 28.75 2.63 -22.84
CA GLY A 76 30.16 2.46 -23.19
C GLY A 76 30.53 1.06 -23.70
N PHE A 77 29.54 0.22 -24.01
CA PHE A 77 29.77 -1.14 -24.50
C PHE A 77 30.25 -1.17 -25.97
N VAL A 78 30.06 -0.09 -26.74
CA VAL A 78 30.47 0.03 -28.16
C VAL A 78 31.07 1.42 -28.38
N ARG A 79 32.26 1.50 -29.01
CA ARG A 79 32.91 2.79 -29.34
C ARG A 79 32.12 3.50 -30.45
N GLN A 80 32.18 4.84 -30.52
CA GLN A 80 31.41 5.63 -31.50
C GLN A 80 31.60 5.19 -32.98
N GLU A 81 32.69 4.49 -33.26
CA GLU A 81 33.13 4.06 -34.59
C GLU A 81 32.69 2.62 -34.97
N GLU A 82 32.15 1.84 -34.03
CA GLU A 82 31.76 0.45 -34.28
C GLU A 82 30.28 0.34 -34.73
N ILE A 83 30.07 -0.42 -35.81
CA ILE A 83 28.75 -0.75 -36.37
C ILE A 83 28.31 -2.10 -35.79
N LEU A 84 27.15 -2.13 -35.13
CA LEU A 84 26.58 -3.38 -34.61
C LEU A 84 26.06 -4.24 -35.77
N ARG A 85 26.88 -5.16 -36.28
CA ARG A 85 26.40 -6.16 -37.26
C ARG A 85 25.58 -7.23 -36.53
N ARG A 86 24.28 -7.26 -36.81
CA ARG A 86 23.39 -8.34 -36.39
C ARG A 86 23.69 -9.60 -37.23
N ARG A 87 23.97 -10.73 -36.57
CA ARG A 87 23.98 -12.06 -37.18
C ARG A 87 22.61 -12.70 -36.98
#